data_AF-A0A1H9KAN7-F1
#
_entry.id   AF-A0A1H9KAN7-F1
#
_cell.length_a   1.000
_cell.length_b   1.000
_cell.length_c   1.000
_cell.angle_alpha   90.00
_cell.angle_beta   90.00
_cell.angle_gamma   90.00
#
_symmetry.space_group_name_H-M   'P 1'
#
loop_
_entity.id
_entity.type
_entity.pdbx_description
1 polymer ?
#
loop_
_entity_poly.entity_id
_entity_poly.type
_entity_poly.pdbx_seq_one_letter_code
_entity_poly.pdbx_strand_id
1 'polypeptide(L)' 'MNTSLLIMAAGIGSRFGGGIKQLEAVGPNGEIIMDYSIHDAIEAGFNKVVFIIRKDIEDDFKEIIGERIEAVCKENQV' A
#
# COMPACT_ATOMS: atom_id res chain seq x y z
N MET A 1 10.58 -4.95 18.46
CA MET A 1 10.72 -3.57 17.94
C MET A 1 9.32 -3.03 17.71
N ASN A 2 9.06 -1.73 17.84
CA ASN A 2 7.77 -1.14 17.47
C ASN A 2 8.05 -0.11 16.37
N THR A 3 8.01 -0.58 15.12
CA THR A 3 8.48 0.18 13.96
C THR A 3 7.38 0.18 12.92
N SER A 4 6.99 1.37 12.48
CA SER A 4 5.87 1.55 11.56
C SER A 4 6.35 1.93 10.16
N LEU A 5 5.79 1.28 9.15
CA LEU A 5 5.93 1.68 7.76
C LEU A 5 4.87 2.74 7.47
N LEU A 6 5.30 3.92 7.05
CA LEU A 6 4.40 5.00 6.65
C LEU A 6 4.38 5.09 5.12
N ILE A 7 3.23 4.85 4.51
CA ILE A 7 3.04 4.96 3.06
C ILE A 7 2.21 6.21 2.77
N MET A 8 2.81 7.16 2.04
CA MET A 8 2.14 8.39 1.60
C MET A 8 1.49 8.16 0.23
N ALA A 9 0.20 7.81 0.23
CA ALA A 9 -0.60 7.50 -0.96
C ALA A 9 -1.68 8.57 -1.24
N ALA A 10 -1.42 9.83 -0.86
CA ALA A 10 -2.34 10.95 -1.02
C ALA A 10 -2.23 11.68 -2.37
N GLY A 11 -1.31 11.29 -3.25
CA GLY A 11 -1.02 11.98 -4.50
C GLY A 11 -1.89 11.50 -5.68
N ILE A 12 -2.45 12.45 -6.44
CA ILE A 12 -3.05 12.17 -7.75
C ILE A 12 -1.92 12.15 -8.79
N GLY A 13 -1.90 11.15 -9.68
CA GLY A 13 -0.97 11.07 -10.81
C GLY A 13 -1.24 12.13 -11.88
N SER A 14 -1.23 13.41 -11.54
CA SER A 14 -1.53 14.53 -12.45
C SER A 14 -0.55 14.61 -13.62
N ARG A 15 0.72 14.27 -13.39
CA ARG A 15 1.76 14.11 -14.44
C ARG A 15 1.47 12.97 -15.41
N PHE A 16 0.47 12.15 -15.12
CA PHE A 16 0.21 10.89 -15.76
C PHE A 16 -1.27 10.70 -16.18
N GLY A 17 -2.04 11.79 -16.23
CA GLY A 17 -3.42 11.77 -16.74
C GLY A 17 -4.52 11.65 -15.69
N GLY A 18 -4.21 11.85 -14.40
CA GLY A 18 -5.24 12.08 -13.37
C GLY A 18 -5.77 10.84 -12.64
N GLY A 19 -5.29 9.64 -12.97
CA GLY A 19 -5.63 8.41 -12.24
C GLY A 19 -4.75 8.14 -11.01
N ILE A 20 -5.15 7.13 -10.21
CA ILE A 20 -4.36 6.59 -9.10
C ILE A 20 -3.30 5.63 -9.65
N LYS A 21 -2.24 6.17 -10.24
CA LYS A 21 -1.14 5.37 -10.81
C LYS A 21 -0.37 4.50 -9.81
N GLN A 22 -0.54 4.72 -8.51
CA GLN A 22 0.10 3.87 -7.49
C GLN A 22 -0.48 2.45 -7.42
N LEU A 23 -1.56 2.19 -8.15
CA LEU A 23 -2.23 0.89 -8.24
C LEU A 23 -1.86 0.13 -9.53
N GLU A 24 -0.94 0.66 -10.33
CA GLU A 24 -0.54 0.05 -11.59
C GLU A 24 0.39 -1.15 -11.36
N ALA A 25 0.13 -2.20 -12.15
CA ALA A 25 0.95 -3.39 -12.32
C ALA A 25 2.45 -3.11 -12.44
N VAL A 26 3.32 -3.57 -11.53
CA VAL A 26 4.78 -3.56 -11.72
C VAL A 26 5.42 -4.95 -11.66
N GLY A 27 4.77 -5.91 -11.02
CA GLY A 27 5.24 -7.30 -10.90
C GLY A 27 4.61 -8.27 -11.90
N PRO A 28 5.18 -9.48 -12.03
CA PRO A 28 4.76 -10.48 -13.01
C PRO A 28 3.34 -11.04 -12.76
N ASN A 29 2.80 -10.92 -11.55
CA ASN A 29 1.46 -11.41 -11.20
C ASN A 29 0.49 -10.29 -10.82
N GLY A 30 0.78 -9.04 -11.21
CA GLY A 30 -0.08 -7.91 -10.86
C GLY A 30 0.25 -7.29 -9.49
N GLU A 31 1.45 -7.52 -8.97
CA GLU A 31 1.95 -6.82 -7.80
C GLU A 31 2.18 -5.34 -8.12
N ILE A 32 1.81 -4.48 -7.19
CA ILE A 32 2.04 -3.04 -7.25
C ILE A 32 3.24 -2.69 -6.37
N ILE A 33 3.73 -1.46 -6.48
CA ILE A 33 4.91 -1.02 -5.72
C ILE A 33 4.72 -1.11 -4.19
N MET A 34 3.47 -0.97 -3.71
CA MET A 34 3.16 -1.08 -2.29
C MET A 34 3.31 -2.51 -1.77
N ASP A 35 3.04 -3.54 -2.57
CA ASP A 35 3.23 -4.93 -2.16
C ASP A 35 4.69 -5.19 -1.80
N TYR A 36 5.61 -4.76 -2.67
CA TYR A 36 7.05 -4.89 -2.43
C TYR A 36 7.50 -4.07 -1.22
N SER A 37 6.99 -2.84 -1.07
CA SER A 37 7.34 -1.99 0.08
C SER A 37 6.92 -2.62 1.43
N ILE A 38 5.77 -3.29 1.45
CA ILE A 38 5.25 -3.97 2.65
C ILE A 38 6.00 -5.27 2.90
N HIS A 39 6.25 -6.06 1.85
CA HIS A 39 7.09 -7.25 1.93
C HIS A 39 8.45 -6.94 2.56
N ASP A 40 9.16 -5.94 2.04
CA ASP A 40 10.49 -5.56 2.53
C ASP A 40 10.44 -5.03 3.96
N ALA A 41 9.37 -4.32 4.34
CA ALA A 41 9.19 -3.85 5.71
C ALA A 41 8.93 -5.02 6.69
N ILE A 42 8.15 -6.02 6.29
CA ILE A 42 7.93 -7.24 7.07
C ILE A 42 9.26 -7.96 7.26
N GLU A 43 10.02 -8.19 6.19
CA GLU A 43 11.35 -8.83 6.27
C GLU A 43 12.33 -8.05 7.16
N ALA A 44 12.23 -6.71 7.16
CA ALA A 44 13.01 -5.83 8.04
C ALA A 44 12.50 -5.78 9.49
N GLY A 45 11.39 -6.44 9.83
CA GLY A 45 10.85 -6.53 11.19
C GLY A 45 9.95 -5.37 11.61
N PHE A 46 9.32 -4.69 10.65
CA PHE A 46 8.26 -3.71 10.92
C PHE A 46 6.98 -4.46 11.30
N ASN A 47 6.20 -3.88 12.20
CA ASN A 47 5.03 -4.53 12.80
C ASN A 47 3.80 -3.64 12.86
N LYS A 48 3.77 -2.62 11.99
CA LYS A 48 2.62 -1.75 11.78
C LYS A 48 2.74 -1.06 10.43
N VAL A 49 1.67 -1.03 9.65
CA VAL A 49 1.59 -0.26 8.41
C VAL A 49 0.56 0.87 8.56
N VAL A 50 0.93 2.08 8.15
CA VAL A 50 0.07 3.27 8.22
C VAL A 50 0.04 3.94 6.86
N PHE A 51 -1.17 4.08 6.30
CA PHE A 51 -1.40 4.79 5.05
C PHE A 51 -1.88 6.21 5.32
N ILE A 52 -1.26 7.18 4.65
CA ILE A 52 -1.73 8.56 4.57
C ILE A 52 -2.35 8.76 3.19
N ILE A 53 -3.67 8.87 3.16
CA ILE A 53 -4.48 9.04 1.94
C ILE A 53 -5.35 10.30 2.03
N ARG A 54 -5.88 10.74 0.88
CA ARG A 54 -6.92 11.76 0.87
C ARG A 54 -8.27 11.11 1.19
N LYS A 55 -9.13 11.84 1.89
CA LYS A 55 -10.43 11.33 2.34
C LYS A 55 -11.38 10.99 1.19
N ASP A 56 -11.27 11.67 0.06
CA ASP A 56 -12.12 11.46 -1.11
C ASP A 56 -11.80 10.19 -1.91
N ILE A 57 -10.66 9.54 -1.64
CA ILE A 57 -10.25 8.27 -2.26
C ILE A 57 -10.27 7.12 -1.26
N GLU A 58 -10.83 7.31 -0.06
CA GLU A 58 -10.78 6.32 1.03
C GLU A 58 -11.43 4.99 0.65
N ASP A 59 -12.61 5.04 0.03
CA ASP A 59 -13.36 3.84 -0.33
C ASP A 59 -12.67 3.06 -1.44
N ASP A 60 -12.28 3.73 -2.53
CA ASP A 60 -11.50 3.13 -3.62
C ASP A 60 -10.18 2.53 -3.11
N PHE A 61 -9.52 3.21 -2.18
CA PHE A 61 -8.28 2.73 -1.58
C PHE A 61 -8.51 1.47 -0.74
N LYS A 62 -9.58 1.41 0.05
CA LYS A 62 -9.89 0.21 0.85
C LYS A 62 -10.24 -0.98 -0.02
N GLU A 63 -11.01 -0.77 -1.09
CA GLU A 63 -11.41 -1.84 -2.01
C GLU A 63 -10.20 -2.43 -2.74
N ILE A 64 -9.26 -1.59 -3.19
CA ILE A 64 -8.14 -2.06 -4.02
C ILE A 64 -6.94 -2.50 -3.17
N ILE A 65 -6.59 -1.73 -2.14
CA ILE A 65 -5.39 -1.94 -1.32
C ILE A 65 -5.72 -2.56 0.02
N GLY A 66 -6.78 -2.08 0.67
CA GLY A 66 -7.15 -2.47 2.02
C GLY A 66 -7.29 -3.98 2.16
N GLU A 67 -8.12 -4.61 1.34
CA GLU A 67 -8.39 -6.06 1.44
C GLU A 67 -7.13 -6.91 1.20
N ARG A 68 -6.35 -6.56 0.16
CA ARG A 68 -5.12 -7.28 -0.22
C ARG A 68 -4.06 -7.19 0.88
N ILE A 69 -3.82 -5.98 1.39
CA ILE A 69 -2.77 -5.75 2.39
C ILE A 69 -3.19 -6.25 3.77
N GLU A 70 -4.47 -6.15 4.13
CA GLU A 70 -4.97 -6.67 5.39
C GLU A 70 -4.75 -8.19 5.51
N ALA A 71 -4.95 -8.94 4.42
CA ALA A 71 -4.64 -10.37 4.38
C ALA A 71 -3.15 -10.64 4.65
N VAL A 72 -2.26 -9.93 3.95
CA VAL A 72 -0.79 -10.07 4.11
C VAL A 72 -0.35 -9.73 5.54
N CYS A 73 -0.85 -8.64 6.10
CA CYS A 73 -0.52 -8.22 7.47
C CYS A 73 -0.99 -9.25 8.51
N LYS A 74 -2.20 -9.80 8.36
CA LYS A 74 -2.72 -10.86 9.26
C LYS A 74 -1.86 -12.12 9.23
N GLU A 75 -1.42 -12.56 8.05
CA GLU A 75 -0.55 -13.72 7.90
C GLU A 75 0.82 -13.52 8.55
N ASN A 76 1.32 -12.29 8.56
CA ASN A 76 2.66 -11.94 9.06
C ASN A 76 2.68 -11.31 10.46
N GLN A 77 1.54 -11.25 11.15
CA GLN A 77 1.38 -10.64 12.48
C GLN A 77 1.82 -9.16 12.54
N VAL A 78 1.54 -8.41 11.45
CA VAL A 78 1.83 -6.97 11.27
C VAL A 78 0.56 -6.13 11.34
#